data_AF-A0A376EDR3-F1
#
_entry.id   AF-A0A376EDR3-F1
#
_cell.length_a   1.000
_cell.length_b   1.000
_cell.length_c   1.000
_cell.angle_alpha   90.00
_cell.angle_beta   90.00
_cell.angle_gamma   90.00
#
_symmetry.space_group_name_H-M   'P 1'
#
loop_
_entity.id
_entity.type
_entity.pdbx_description
1 polymer ?
#
loop_
_entity_poly.entity_id
_entity_poly.type
_entity_poly.pdbx_seq_one_letter_code
_entity_poly.pdbx_strand_id
1 'polypeptide(L)'
;MKFNEDSRVKIPALLHLARLGYTYISRSKQFRLEENNIFSDIFKESISNINPELSSGEVTKLLEDVSFKLKNDDLGRDFFKQLTNTSGIKLIDFDDFENNSFHITTELTYKNGEEEFRPDITVLINGMPLVFIEVKKPNNKQGVIDERNRINRRFTNAAFKTFTNITQLMIFSNNMEYEDGVIDPVYGAFYATSANGNLHFNYFREEENLNLTHLLKPENEDLENSILRDNNIVAIKNTDEFLTNKDYNKPTNRILTSLLSKDRLAFILQFGLAYVEEEIDGVNVIQKHIMRYPQIFATKAIKASLDKSIKKGIIWHTQGSGKTALAYYNVKFLTDYYQKKNIIPKFYFVVDRLDLANQATSEFGMRGLIVKRVNSRSEFLTDIKTISALQTVQANQKFL
;
A
#
# COMPACT_ATOMS: atom_id res chain seq x y z
N MET A 1 -3.74 15.93 33.57
CA MET A 1 -4.39 15.96 32.24
C MET A 1 -4.98 14.61 31.96
N LYS A 2 -6.17 14.54 31.35
CA LYS A 2 -6.77 13.26 30.95
C LYS A 2 -6.04 12.80 29.67
N PHE A 3 -5.08 11.89 29.84
CA PHE A 3 -4.22 11.39 28.77
C PHE A 3 -5.09 10.78 27.63
N ASN A 4 -4.87 11.25 26.41
CA ASN A 4 -5.66 10.86 25.24
C ASN A 4 -4.76 10.35 24.09
N GLU A 5 -5.40 9.72 23.11
CA GLU A 5 -4.76 9.12 21.95
C GLU A 5 -3.94 10.12 21.12
N ASP A 6 -4.41 11.37 21.08
CA ASP A 6 -3.75 12.47 20.37
C ASP A 6 -2.31 12.67 20.86
N SER A 7 -2.16 12.74 22.18
CA SER A 7 -0.85 12.94 22.83
C SER A 7 0.07 11.73 22.75
N ARG A 8 -0.50 10.52 22.74
CA ARG A 8 0.24 9.27 22.85
C ARG A 8 0.69 8.70 21.53
N VAL A 9 -0.08 8.92 20.47
CA VAL A 9 0.15 8.20 19.20
C VAL A 9 -0.06 9.11 18.00
N LYS A 10 -1.20 9.81 17.89
CA LYS A 10 -1.57 10.55 16.67
C LYS A 10 -0.52 11.59 16.28
N ILE A 11 -0.15 12.45 17.22
CA ILE A 11 0.70 13.61 16.92
C ILE A 11 2.17 13.22 16.81
N PRO A 12 2.72 12.35 17.68
CA PRO A 12 4.04 11.76 17.44
C PRO A 12 4.16 11.10 16.06
N ALA A 13 3.15 10.32 15.64
CA ALA A 13 3.11 9.70 14.32
C ALA A 13 3.08 10.73 13.18
N LEU A 14 2.30 11.79 13.32
CA LEU A 14 2.20 12.88 12.34
C LEU A 14 3.54 13.62 12.18
N LEU A 15 4.21 13.94 13.30
CA LEU A 15 5.55 14.56 13.29
C LEU A 15 6.59 13.63 12.68
N HIS A 16 6.50 12.34 12.97
CA HIS A 16 7.37 11.33 12.37
C HIS A 16 7.22 11.26 10.85
N LEU A 17 5.99 11.33 10.34
CA LEU A 17 5.73 11.44 8.90
C LEU A 17 6.29 12.73 8.31
N ALA A 18 6.19 13.87 9.01
CA ALA A 18 6.84 15.09 8.55
C ALA A 18 8.37 14.93 8.43
N ARG A 19 9.00 14.21 9.36
CA ARG A 19 10.43 13.86 9.29
C ARG A 19 10.76 12.92 8.12
N LEU A 20 9.82 12.08 7.69
CA LEU A 20 9.93 11.27 6.45
C LEU A 20 9.72 12.10 5.17
N GLY A 21 9.59 13.43 5.28
CA GLY A 21 9.48 14.33 4.13
C GLY A 21 8.06 14.53 3.61
N TYR A 22 7.04 14.29 4.44
CA TYR A 22 5.66 14.63 4.09
C TYR A 22 5.31 16.05 4.54
N THR A 23 4.61 16.79 3.69
CA THR A 23 4.17 18.16 4.00
C THR A 23 2.85 18.15 4.75
N TYR A 24 2.79 18.82 5.90
CA TYR A 24 1.56 18.91 6.68
C TYR A 24 0.57 19.91 6.06
N ILE A 25 -0.68 19.48 5.88
CA ILE A 25 -1.81 20.34 5.54
C ILE A 25 -2.65 20.54 6.81
N SER A 26 -2.81 21.81 7.22
CA SER A 26 -3.64 22.17 8.38
C SER A 26 -5.11 21.87 8.14
N ARG A 27 -5.87 21.63 9.21
CA ARG A 27 -7.31 21.34 9.17
C ARG A 27 -8.12 22.43 8.47
N SER A 28 -7.73 23.69 8.64
CA SER A 28 -8.34 24.84 7.96
C SER A 28 -8.06 24.91 6.46
N LYS A 29 -7.15 24.10 5.93
CA LYS A 29 -6.71 24.07 4.52
C LYS A 29 -7.03 22.74 3.82
N GLN A 30 -7.99 21.97 4.35
CA GLN A 30 -8.46 20.72 3.75
C GLN A 30 -9.40 20.97 2.55
N PHE A 31 -8.95 21.77 1.59
CA PHE A 31 -9.69 22.08 0.36
C PHE A 31 -9.69 20.85 -0.56
N ARG A 32 -10.80 20.13 -0.55
CA ARG A 32 -10.96 18.83 -1.21
C ARG A 32 -12.34 18.70 -1.83
N LEU A 33 -12.46 17.78 -2.77
CA LEU A 33 -13.73 17.29 -3.27
C LEU A 33 -14.39 16.45 -2.17
N GLU A 34 -15.57 16.85 -1.68
CA GLU A 34 -16.24 16.18 -0.56
C GLU A 34 -16.67 14.74 -0.91
N GLU A 35 -16.90 14.44 -2.19
CA GLU A 35 -17.34 13.13 -2.65
C GLU A 35 -16.27 12.03 -2.59
N ASN A 36 -14.98 12.38 -2.57
CA ASN A 36 -13.87 11.42 -2.62
C ASN A 36 -12.62 11.85 -1.85
N ASN A 37 -12.63 13.01 -1.21
CA ASN A 37 -11.54 13.63 -0.47
C ASN A 37 -10.26 13.93 -1.29
N ILE A 38 -10.33 13.97 -2.63
CA ILE A 38 -9.19 14.40 -3.46
C ILE A 38 -9.00 15.91 -3.34
N PHE A 39 -7.76 16.33 -3.08
CA PHE A 39 -7.36 17.73 -3.05
C PHE A 39 -7.14 18.21 -4.49
N SER A 40 -8.19 18.79 -5.08
CA SER A 40 -8.26 19.09 -6.51
C SER A 40 -7.12 19.98 -7.01
N ASP A 41 -6.73 21.00 -6.25
CA ASP A 41 -5.65 21.91 -6.65
C ASP A 41 -4.29 21.21 -6.63
N ILE A 42 -3.99 20.46 -5.55
CA ILE A 42 -2.76 19.66 -5.43
C ILE A 42 -2.73 18.59 -6.53
N PHE A 43 -3.85 17.94 -6.81
CA PHE A 43 -3.97 16.96 -7.89
C PHE A 43 -3.63 17.60 -9.23
N LYS A 44 -4.29 18.72 -9.59
CA LYS A 44 -4.07 19.38 -10.88
C LYS A 44 -2.63 19.84 -11.05
N GLU A 45 -2.03 20.42 -10.02
CA GLU A 45 -0.62 20.84 -10.03
C GLU A 45 0.30 19.63 -10.20
N SER A 46 0.15 18.60 -9.36
CA SER A 46 1.04 17.43 -9.37
C SER A 46 0.93 16.64 -10.67
N ILE A 47 -0.28 16.44 -11.20
CA ILE A 47 -0.50 15.73 -12.47
C ILE A 47 0.06 16.51 -13.65
N SER A 48 -0.06 17.85 -13.66
CA SER A 48 0.55 18.68 -14.71
C SER A 48 2.08 18.60 -14.66
N ASN A 49 2.67 18.51 -13.47
CA ASN A 49 4.12 18.38 -13.31
C ASN A 49 4.66 17.04 -13.83
N ILE A 50 3.97 15.92 -13.54
CA ILE A 50 4.43 14.58 -13.95
C ILE A 50 3.97 14.18 -15.37
N ASN A 51 3.07 14.95 -15.99
CA ASN A 51 2.61 14.79 -17.38
C ASN A 51 2.62 16.17 -18.10
N PRO A 52 3.81 16.73 -18.40
CA PRO A 52 3.95 18.09 -18.93
C PRO A 52 3.28 18.32 -20.30
N GLU A 53 2.93 17.24 -21.00
CA GLU A 53 2.21 17.27 -22.28
C GLU A 53 0.70 17.51 -22.14
N LEU A 54 0.12 17.36 -20.94
CA LEU A 54 -1.31 17.53 -20.72
C LEU A 54 -1.70 18.99 -20.57
N SER A 55 -2.75 19.38 -21.28
CA SER A 55 -3.42 20.67 -21.05
C SER A 55 -4.19 20.67 -19.72
N SER A 56 -4.43 21.85 -19.15
CA SER A 56 -5.23 22.01 -17.93
C SER A 56 -6.64 21.42 -18.05
N GLY A 57 -7.22 21.45 -19.26
CA GLY A 57 -8.51 20.82 -19.56
C GLY A 57 -8.44 19.29 -19.51
N GLU A 58 -7.37 18.68 -20.00
CA GLU A 58 -7.16 17.23 -19.93
C GLU A 58 -6.91 16.76 -18.50
N VAL A 59 -6.14 17.51 -17.71
CA VAL A 59 -5.93 17.22 -16.28
C VAL A 59 -7.25 17.29 -15.50
N THR A 60 -8.11 18.25 -15.82
CA THR A 60 -9.45 18.35 -15.20
C THR A 60 -10.33 17.15 -15.57
N LYS A 61 -10.33 16.75 -16.84
CA LYS A 61 -11.04 15.53 -17.28
C LYS A 61 -10.50 14.26 -16.63
N LEU A 62 -9.18 14.18 -16.41
CA LEU A 62 -8.57 13.07 -15.69
C LEU A 62 -9.05 12.97 -14.25
N LEU A 63 -9.18 14.12 -13.55
CA LEU A 63 -9.74 14.16 -12.19
C LEU A 63 -11.21 13.68 -12.17
N GLU A 64 -12.01 14.07 -13.16
CA GLU A 64 -13.39 13.61 -13.32
C GLU A 64 -13.46 12.10 -13.59
N ASP A 65 -12.60 11.56 -14.47
CA ASP A 65 -12.48 10.14 -14.77
C ASP A 65 -12.08 9.32 -13.53
N VAL A 66 -11.08 9.77 -12.78
CA VAL A 66 -10.69 9.16 -11.50
C VAL A 66 -11.88 9.16 -10.53
N SER A 67 -12.56 10.30 -10.38
CA SER A 67 -13.72 10.44 -9.50
C SER A 67 -14.88 9.52 -9.91
N PHE A 68 -15.05 9.26 -11.20
CA PHE A 68 -16.04 8.33 -11.73
C PHE A 68 -15.66 6.88 -11.44
N LYS A 69 -14.42 6.47 -11.70
CA LYS A 69 -13.93 5.10 -11.45
C LYS A 69 -14.02 4.69 -9.99
N LEU A 70 -13.85 5.64 -9.06
CA LEU A 70 -14.00 5.37 -7.63
C LEU A 70 -15.41 4.98 -7.22
N LYS A 71 -16.42 5.13 -8.09
CA LYS A 71 -17.80 4.68 -7.84
C LYS A 71 -18.06 3.23 -8.27
N ASN A 72 -17.10 2.59 -8.96
CA ASN A 72 -17.23 1.22 -9.47
C ASN A 72 -17.41 0.21 -8.33
N ASP A 73 -18.12 -0.89 -8.63
CA ASP A 73 -18.29 -2.01 -7.70
C ASP A 73 -17.16 -3.04 -7.88
N ASP A 74 -15.91 -2.59 -7.69
CA ASP A 74 -14.72 -3.39 -7.99
C ASP A 74 -13.59 -3.24 -6.96
N LEU A 75 -13.90 -2.78 -5.75
CA LEU A 75 -12.94 -2.57 -4.66
C LEU A 75 -11.76 -1.66 -5.08
N GLY A 76 -12.00 -0.75 -6.04
CA GLY A 76 -11.03 0.18 -6.58
C GLY A 76 -10.07 -0.44 -7.59
N ARG A 77 -10.38 -1.62 -8.15
CA ARG A 77 -9.51 -2.33 -9.11
C ARG A 77 -9.21 -1.49 -10.34
N ASP A 78 -10.22 -0.85 -10.93
CA ASP A 78 -10.03 -0.02 -12.12
C ASP A 78 -9.23 1.25 -11.81
N PHE A 79 -9.52 1.90 -10.68
CA PHE A 79 -8.69 3.00 -10.17
C PHE A 79 -7.24 2.57 -9.96
N PHE A 80 -6.99 1.41 -9.34
CA PHE A 80 -5.65 0.89 -9.09
C PHE A 80 -4.88 0.57 -10.37
N LYS A 81 -5.56 0.07 -11.41
CA LYS A 81 -4.95 -0.13 -12.75
C LYS A 81 -4.42 1.20 -13.29
N GLN A 82 -5.23 2.26 -13.26
CA GLN A 82 -4.79 3.59 -13.70
C GLN A 82 -3.71 4.18 -12.79
N LEU A 83 -3.83 3.98 -11.46
CA LEU A 83 -2.87 4.44 -10.48
C LEU A 83 -1.47 3.88 -10.72
N THR A 84 -1.37 2.64 -11.18
CA THR A 84 -0.11 1.92 -11.39
C THR A 84 0.40 1.92 -12.83
N ASN A 85 -0.23 2.69 -13.72
CA ASN A 85 0.26 2.87 -15.09
C ASN A 85 1.60 3.61 -15.08
N THR A 86 2.59 3.04 -15.78
CA THR A 86 3.93 3.63 -15.98
C THR A 86 4.13 4.22 -17.38
N SER A 87 3.10 4.17 -18.22
CA SER A 87 3.13 4.65 -19.61
C SER A 87 1.85 5.39 -19.96
N GLY A 88 1.95 6.39 -20.84
CA GLY A 88 0.83 7.31 -21.10
C GLY A 88 0.63 8.25 -19.93
N ILE A 89 -0.62 8.61 -19.64
CA ILE A 89 -0.98 9.49 -18.52
C ILE A 89 -0.75 8.76 -17.19
N LYS A 90 0.15 9.31 -16.37
CA LYS A 90 0.54 8.80 -15.05
C LYS A 90 -0.21 9.53 -13.95
N LEU A 91 -0.75 8.78 -12.97
CA LEU A 91 -1.25 9.35 -11.71
C LEU A 91 -0.17 9.41 -10.63
N ILE A 92 0.84 8.57 -10.74
CA ILE A 92 2.03 8.51 -9.90
C ILE A 92 3.23 8.33 -10.82
N ASP A 93 4.28 9.11 -10.62
CA ASP A 93 5.56 8.89 -11.28
C ASP A 93 6.35 7.83 -10.51
N PHE A 94 6.35 6.58 -10.97
CA PHE A 94 7.10 5.49 -10.35
C PHE A 94 8.56 5.41 -10.82
N ASP A 95 8.90 6.07 -11.93
CA ASP A 95 10.27 6.12 -12.43
C ASP A 95 11.14 7.05 -11.57
N ASP A 96 10.56 8.18 -11.15
CA ASP A 96 11.13 9.08 -10.15
C ASP A 96 10.05 9.46 -9.12
N PHE A 97 10.07 8.74 -8.00
CA PHE A 97 9.00 8.87 -7.00
C PHE A 97 9.02 10.22 -6.28
N GLU A 98 10.15 10.94 -6.29
CA GLU A 98 10.27 12.27 -5.66
C GLU A 98 9.59 13.38 -6.49
N ASN A 99 9.25 13.14 -7.76
CA ASN A 99 8.45 14.07 -8.58
C ASN A 99 6.99 14.15 -8.12
N ASN A 100 6.54 13.21 -7.29
CA ASN A 100 5.20 13.24 -6.72
C ASN A 100 5.14 14.19 -5.52
N SER A 101 3.98 14.78 -5.29
CA SER A 101 3.74 15.55 -4.08
C SER A 101 3.21 14.66 -2.95
N PHE A 102 3.70 14.91 -1.73
CA PHE A 102 3.39 14.07 -0.58
C PHE A 102 2.92 14.90 0.60
N HIS A 103 1.71 14.62 1.05
CA HIS A 103 1.10 15.39 2.13
C HIS A 103 0.53 14.50 3.22
N ILE A 104 0.36 15.08 4.40
CA ILE A 104 -0.33 14.48 5.53
C ILE A 104 -1.30 15.48 6.14
N THR A 105 -2.44 15.01 6.62
CA THR A 105 -3.38 15.84 7.37
C THR A 105 -4.09 15.00 8.42
N THR A 106 -4.65 15.64 9.44
CA THR A 106 -5.37 14.98 10.52
C THR A 106 -6.88 15.10 10.34
N GLU A 107 -7.63 14.11 10.81
CA GLU A 107 -9.08 14.21 10.93
C GLU A 107 -9.81 14.57 9.61
N LEU A 108 -9.37 13.98 8.49
CA LEU A 108 -9.96 14.22 7.17
C LEU A 108 -11.29 13.47 7.02
N THR A 109 -12.41 14.13 7.35
CA THR A 109 -13.74 13.49 7.28
C THR A 109 -14.13 13.17 5.84
N TYR A 110 -14.46 11.91 5.59
CA TYR A 110 -15.27 11.46 4.46
C TYR A 110 -16.73 11.37 4.89
N LYS A 111 -17.63 11.94 4.10
CA LYS A 111 -19.07 11.96 4.41
C LYS A 111 -19.89 11.62 3.17
N ASN A 112 -20.87 10.74 3.33
CA ASN A 112 -21.85 10.43 2.29
C ASN A 112 -23.23 10.22 2.93
N GLY A 113 -24.14 11.17 2.73
CA GLY A 113 -25.42 11.20 3.42
C GLY A 113 -25.25 11.38 4.93
N GLU A 114 -25.85 10.47 5.71
CA GLU A 114 -25.76 10.43 7.17
C GLU A 114 -24.52 9.68 7.68
N GLU A 115 -23.82 8.96 6.79
CA GLU A 115 -22.64 8.18 7.13
C GLU A 115 -21.39 9.06 7.05
N GLU A 116 -20.58 9.01 8.10
CA GLU A 116 -19.30 9.71 8.14
C GLU A 116 -18.18 8.83 8.73
N PHE A 117 -16.97 9.07 8.25
CA PHE A 117 -15.76 8.47 8.80
C PHE A 117 -14.64 9.48 8.77
N ARG A 118 -13.93 9.59 9.89
CA ARG A 118 -12.86 10.55 10.09
C ARG A 118 -11.61 9.82 10.55
N PRO A 119 -10.71 9.44 9.62
CA PRO A 119 -9.43 8.87 9.97
C PRO A 119 -8.58 9.82 10.80
N ASP A 120 -7.76 9.28 11.70
CA ASP A 120 -6.89 10.10 12.55
C ASP A 120 -5.82 10.84 11.73
N ILE A 121 -5.18 10.14 10.79
CA ILE A 121 -4.20 10.70 9.86
C ILE A 121 -4.48 10.17 8.46
N THR A 122 -4.41 11.04 7.46
CA THR A 122 -4.49 10.67 6.03
C THR A 122 -3.21 11.10 5.33
N VAL A 123 -2.63 10.20 4.53
CA VAL A 123 -1.49 10.45 3.66
C VAL A 123 -1.99 10.62 2.23
N LEU A 124 -1.56 11.69 1.60
CA LEU A 124 -1.91 12.02 0.23
C LEU A 124 -0.69 11.90 -0.68
N ILE A 125 -0.90 11.34 -1.87
CA ILE A 125 0.07 11.38 -2.97
C ILE A 125 -0.61 12.07 -4.14
N ASN A 126 0.00 13.14 -4.66
CA ASN A 126 -0.58 13.95 -5.75
C ASN A 126 -2.03 14.38 -5.45
N GLY A 127 -2.30 14.75 -4.20
CA GLY A 127 -3.63 15.16 -3.73
C GLY A 127 -4.64 14.02 -3.51
N MET A 128 -4.31 12.77 -3.82
CA MET A 128 -5.19 11.61 -3.61
C MET A 128 -4.99 10.99 -2.22
N PRO A 129 -6.04 10.77 -1.41
CA PRO A 129 -5.94 10.15 -0.08
C PRO A 129 -5.78 8.62 -0.17
N LEU A 130 -4.54 8.16 -0.41
CA LEU A 130 -4.25 6.74 -0.68
C LEU A 130 -3.99 5.91 0.58
N VAL A 131 -3.58 6.54 1.68
CA VAL A 131 -3.32 5.83 2.95
C VAL A 131 -4.03 6.53 4.09
N PHE A 132 -4.62 5.76 5.00
CA PHE A 132 -5.01 6.30 6.30
C PHE A 132 -4.44 5.50 7.45
N ILE A 133 -4.27 6.20 8.57
CA ILE A 133 -3.73 5.65 9.80
C ILE A 133 -4.76 5.89 10.89
N GLU A 134 -5.15 4.81 11.54
CA GLU A 134 -6.01 4.80 12.73
C GLU A 134 -5.13 4.44 13.92
N VAL A 135 -5.08 5.33 14.90
CA VAL A 135 -4.35 5.08 16.13
C VAL A 135 -5.32 4.69 17.23
N LYS A 136 -4.83 4.05 18.29
CA LYS A 136 -5.63 3.72 19.47
C LYS A 136 -4.81 3.97 20.72
N LYS A 137 -5.49 4.22 21.84
CA LYS A 137 -4.82 4.37 23.14
C LYS A 137 -3.96 3.13 23.44
N PRO A 138 -2.70 3.30 23.90
CA PRO A 138 -1.87 2.21 24.39
C PRO A 138 -2.56 1.40 25.49
N ASN A 139 -2.26 0.11 25.56
CA ASN A 139 -2.83 -0.86 26.51
C ASN A 139 -4.36 -1.05 26.42
N ASN A 140 -5.00 -0.68 25.31
CA ASN A 140 -6.45 -0.88 25.12
C ASN A 140 -6.73 -1.99 24.09
N LYS A 141 -6.76 -3.26 24.53
CA LYS A 141 -7.07 -4.41 23.64
C LYS A 141 -8.45 -4.27 23.00
N GLN A 142 -9.45 -3.97 23.82
CA GLN A 142 -10.83 -3.90 23.35
C GLN A 142 -10.98 -2.81 22.28
N GLY A 143 -10.33 -1.65 22.46
CA GLY A 143 -10.34 -0.58 21.47
C GLY A 143 -9.74 -0.98 20.11
N VAL A 144 -8.74 -1.85 20.08
CA VAL A 144 -8.21 -2.37 18.81
C VAL A 144 -9.20 -3.33 18.17
N ILE A 145 -9.77 -4.26 18.94
CA ILE A 145 -10.75 -5.24 18.43
C ILE A 145 -12.01 -4.53 17.90
N ASP A 146 -12.52 -3.57 18.66
CA ASP A 146 -13.69 -2.77 18.29
C ASP A 146 -13.42 -1.99 17.00
N GLU A 147 -12.21 -1.45 16.84
CA GLU A 147 -11.83 -0.76 15.60
C GLU A 147 -11.77 -1.73 14.41
N ARG A 148 -11.15 -2.90 14.58
CA ARG A 148 -11.12 -3.95 13.55
C ARG A 148 -12.54 -4.35 13.12
N ASN A 149 -13.47 -4.47 14.06
CA ASN A 149 -14.87 -4.78 13.77
C ASN A 149 -15.61 -3.62 13.09
N ARG A 150 -15.39 -2.39 13.58
CA ARG A 150 -15.99 -1.16 13.04
C ARG A 150 -15.58 -0.92 11.60
N ILE A 151 -14.30 -1.11 11.27
CA ILE A 151 -13.81 -0.90 9.90
C ILE A 151 -14.31 -1.97 8.93
N ASN A 152 -14.41 -3.23 9.37
CA ASN A 152 -15.03 -4.30 8.57
C ASN A 152 -16.47 -3.96 8.19
N ARG A 153 -17.29 -3.54 9.16
CA ARG A 153 -18.68 -3.11 8.90
C ARG A 153 -18.73 -1.89 7.98
N ARG A 154 -17.80 -0.95 8.15
CA ARG A 154 -17.73 0.26 7.33
C ARG A 154 -17.48 -0.06 5.86
N PHE A 155 -16.55 -0.96 5.56
CA PHE A 155 -16.21 -1.25 4.17
C PHE A 155 -17.25 -2.11 3.44
N THR A 156 -18.13 -2.79 4.19
CA THR A 156 -19.33 -3.42 3.60
C THR A 156 -20.47 -2.43 3.34
N ASN A 157 -20.41 -1.20 3.87
CA ASN A 157 -21.44 -0.19 3.66
C ASN A 157 -21.20 0.57 2.35
N ALA A 158 -22.21 0.56 1.47
CA ALA A 158 -22.18 1.21 0.17
C ALA A 158 -21.89 2.72 0.23
N ALA A 159 -22.22 3.41 1.33
CA ALA A 159 -21.93 4.83 1.50
C ALA A 159 -20.41 5.12 1.48
N PHE A 160 -19.59 4.18 1.95
CA PHE A 160 -18.14 4.28 1.98
C PHE A 160 -17.45 3.69 0.76
N LYS A 161 -18.18 3.30 -0.29
CA LYS A 161 -17.60 2.67 -1.49
C LYS A 161 -16.45 3.48 -2.09
N THR A 162 -16.66 4.79 -2.31
CA THR A 162 -15.63 5.68 -2.86
C THR A 162 -14.39 5.74 -1.96
N PHE A 163 -14.59 5.82 -0.64
CA PHE A 163 -13.52 5.82 0.36
C PHE A 163 -12.73 4.49 0.34
N THR A 164 -13.44 3.37 0.28
CA THR A 164 -12.86 2.02 0.19
C THR A 164 -12.05 1.85 -1.10
N ASN A 165 -12.57 2.34 -2.22
CA ASN A 165 -11.94 2.23 -3.54
C ASN A 165 -10.67 3.05 -3.68
N ILE A 166 -10.62 4.28 -3.10
CA ILE A 166 -9.43 5.13 -3.17
C ILE A 166 -8.33 4.68 -2.19
N THR A 167 -8.70 4.03 -1.09
CA THR A 167 -7.75 3.53 -0.08
C THR A 167 -6.88 2.39 -0.64
N GLN A 168 -5.56 2.58 -0.61
CA GLN A 168 -4.58 1.58 -1.05
C GLN A 168 -3.89 0.88 0.13
N LEU A 169 -3.69 1.60 1.23
CA LEU A 169 -3.05 1.07 2.44
C LEU A 169 -3.72 1.63 3.68
N MET A 170 -3.81 0.82 4.71
CA MET A 170 -4.33 1.21 6.01
C MET A 170 -3.34 0.79 7.07
N ILE A 171 -3.13 1.63 8.07
CA ILE A 171 -2.28 1.31 9.21
C ILE A 171 -3.09 1.48 10.49
N PHE A 172 -3.04 0.48 11.37
CA PHE A 172 -3.67 0.52 12.69
C PHE A 172 -2.61 0.39 13.76
N SER A 173 -2.57 1.26 14.76
CA SER A 173 -1.57 1.11 15.81
C SER A 173 -2.02 1.61 17.17
N ASN A 174 -1.73 0.84 18.21
CA ASN A 174 -1.87 1.28 19.60
C ASN A 174 -0.53 1.63 20.25
N ASN A 175 0.53 1.77 19.44
CA ASN A 175 1.90 2.04 19.86
C ASN A 175 2.52 1.05 20.86
N MET A 176 2.05 -0.20 20.85
CA MET A 176 2.58 -1.28 21.68
C MET A 176 3.40 -2.26 20.83
N GLU A 177 4.31 -2.99 21.46
CA GLU A 177 4.96 -4.14 20.83
C GLU A 177 3.95 -5.26 20.55
N TYR A 178 4.27 -6.13 19.60
CA TYR A 178 3.48 -7.34 19.37
C TYR A 178 3.58 -8.28 20.57
N GLU A 179 2.52 -9.04 20.83
CA GLU A 179 2.51 -10.04 21.89
C GLU A 179 3.32 -11.28 21.48
N ASP A 180 4.28 -11.67 22.31
CA ASP A 180 5.10 -12.86 22.07
C ASP A 180 4.27 -14.15 22.25
N GLY A 181 4.46 -15.09 21.32
CA GLY A 181 3.78 -16.40 21.37
C GLY A 181 2.28 -16.38 21.02
N VAL A 182 1.72 -15.25 20.62
CA VAL A 182 0.30 -15.11 20.23
C VAL A 182 0.14 -15.22 18.71
N ILE A 183 -0.81 -16.05 18.27
CA ILE A 183 -1.08 -16.29 16.84
C ILE A 183 -1.70 -15.07 16.15
N ASP A 184 -2.71 -14.44 16.79
CA ASP A 184 -3.34 -13.20 16.34
C ASP A 184 -3.15 -12.12 17.41
N PRO A 185 -2.02 -11.38 17.39
CA PRO A 185 -1.76 -10.35 18.37
C PRO A 185 -2.76 -9.20 18.20
N VAL A 186 -3.23 -8.67 19.33
CA VAL A 186 -4.13 -7.50 19.38
C VAL A 186 -3.33 -6.23 19.61
N TYR A 187 -2.19 -6.33 20.31
CA TYR A 187 -1.24 -5.24 20.44
C TYR A 187 -0.26 -5.19 19.28
N GLY A 188 0.10 -3.98 18.85
CA GLY A 188 1.02 -3.80 17.75
C GLY A 188 0.70 -2.63 16.84
N ALA A 189 1.41 -2.62 15.73
CA ALA A 189 1.08 -1.84 14.56
C ALA A 189 0.78 -2.78 13.40
N PHE A 190 -0.35 -2.62 12.74
CA PHE A 190 -0.82 -3.52 11.69
C PHE A 190 -1.03 -2.75 10.41
N TYR A 191 -0.95 -3.43 9.27
CA TYR A 191 -1.31 -2.88 7.98
C TYR A 191 -2.26 -3.81 7.22
N ALA A 192 -3.12 -3.19 6.43
CA ALA A 192 -4.13 -3.88 5.65
C ALA A 192 -4.44 -3.09 4.37
N THR A 193 -5.23 -3.70 3.50
CA THR A 193 -5.86 -3.10 2.32
C THR A 193 -7.36 -2.99 2.56
N SER A 194 -8.03 -2.19 1.72
CA SER A 194 -9.48 -2.21 1.65
C SER A 194 -10.02 -3.58 1.26
N ALA A 195 -11.16 -3.97 1.84
CA ALA A 195 -11.81 -5.25 1.60
C ALA A 195 -13.32 -5.13 1.83
N ASN A 196 -14.13 -5.87 1.06
CA ASN A 196 -15.58 -5.96 1.25
C ASN A 196 -15.93 -6.97 2.37
N GLY A 197 -15.41 -6.72 3.57
CA GLY A 197 -15.43 -7.65 4.71
C GLY A 197 -14.15 -8.49 4.82
N ASN A 198 -13.97 -9.15 5.96
CA ASN A 198 -12.81 -10.00 6.28
C ASN A 198 -11.45 -9.31 6.09
N LEU A 199 -11.29 -8.07 6.57
CA LEU A 199 -9.99 -7.39 6.54
C LEU A 199 -8.90 -8.23 7.21
N HIS A 200 -7.81 -8.44 6.49
CA HIS A 200 -6.64 -9.14 6.99
C HIS A 200 -5.59 -8.14 7.51
N PHE A 201 -5.45 -8.09 8.83
CA PHE A 201 -4.46 -7.27 9.52
C PHE A 201 -3.11 -7.99 9.54
N ASN A 202 -2.14 -7.45 8.81
CA ASN A 202 -0.78 -7.98 8.78
C ASN A 202 0.08 -7.24 9.81
N TYR A 203 0.94 -7.94 10.53
CA TYR A 203 2.02 -7.32 11.30
C TYR A 203 3.27 -7.16 10.44
N PHE A 204 4.15 -6.23 10.81
CA PHE A 204 5.39 -5.93 10.10
C PHE A 204 6.59 -6.07 11.03
N ARG A 205 7.58 -6.88 10.65
CA ARG A 205 8.86 -6.97 11.34
C ARG A 205 9.94 -6.59 10.34
N GLU A 206 10.73 -5.57 10.64
CA GLU A 206 11.86 -5.18 9.78
C GLU A 206 12.99 -6.21 9.89
N GLU A 207 13.88 -6.25 8.90
CA GLU A 207 15.13 -7.01 9.01
C GLU A 207 16.01 -6.42 10.14
N GLU A 208 16.54 -7.27 11.02
CA GLU A 208 17.23 -6.85 12.26
C GLU A 208 18.39 -5.85 12.05
N ASN A 209 18.98 -5.81 10.84
CA ASN A 209 20.13 -4.98 10.51
C ASN A 209 19.78 -3.69 9.74
N LEU A 210 18.51 -3.43 9.40
CA LEU A 210 18.15 -2.28 8.58
C LEU A 210 17.89 -1.04 9.45
N ASN A 211 18.91 -0.19 9.60
CA ASN A 211 18.73 1.11 10.23
C ASN A 211 18.18 2.14 9.25
N LEU A 212 16.88 2.44 9.34
CA LEU A 212 16.20 3.42 8.50
C LEU A 212 16.18 4.84 9.08
N THR A 213 16.83 5.11 10.23
CA THR A 213 16.81 6.45 10.85
C THR A 213 17.49 7.51 9.99
N HIS A 214 18.39 7.12 9.09
CA HIS A 214 19.03 8.04 8.15
C HIS A 214 18.05 8.69 7.17
N LEU A 215 16.84 8.14 7.02
CA LEU A 215 15.76 8.72 6.22
C LEU A 215 15.03 9.87 6.93
N LEU A 216 15.21 10.02 8.25
CA LEU A 216 14.49 11.00 9.04
C LEU A 216 15.19 12.35 9.00
N LYS A 217 14.49 13.37 8.51
CA LYS A 217 14.90 14.77 8.67
C LYS A 217 14.98 15.13 10.17
N PRO A 218 15.81 16.14 10.54
CA PRO A 218 15.83 16.68 11.89
C PRO A 218 14.44 17.12 12.36
N GLU A 219 14.23 17.16 13.67
CA GLU A 219 13.02 17.76 14.22
C GLU A 219 12.91 19.23 13.84
N ASN A 220 11.69 19.69 13.56
CA ASN A 220 11.40 21.08 13.22
C ASN A 220 10.43 21.63 14.27
N GLU A 221 10.94 22.49 15.15
CA GLU A 221 10.18 23.02 16.27
C GLU A 221 9.03 23.94 15.82
N ASP A 222 9.21 24.73 14.76
CA ASP A 222 8.17 25.60 14.23
C ASP A 222 7.00 24.80 13.66
N LEU A 223 7.30 23.73 12.92
CA LEU A 223 6.30 22.80 12.41
C LEU A 223 5.59 22.06 13.54
N GLU A 224 6.33 21.59 14.56
CA GLU A 224 5.76 20.96 15.75
C GLU A 224 4.78 21.90 16.46
N ASN A 225 5.18 23.15 16.69
CA ASN A 225 4.33 24.18 17.28
C ASN A 225 3.09 24.45 16.43
N SER A 226 3.23 24.52 15.09
CA SER A 226 2.12 24.72 14.17
C SER A 226 1.11 23.58 14.23
N ILE A 227 1.57 22.33 14.19
CA ILE A 227 0.73 21.13 14.28
C ILE A 227 0.00 21.09 15.63
N LEU A 228 0.70 21.35 16.73
CA LEU A 228 0.11 21.33 18.07
C LEU A 228 -0.99 22.39 18.25
N ARG A 229 -0.80 23.58 17.64
CA ARG A 229 -1.82 24.65 17.63
C ARG A 229 -3.02 24.25 16.78
N ASP A 230 -2.80 23.76 15.57
CA ASP A 230 -3.89 23.36 14.66
C ASP A 230 -4.76 22.22 15.23
N ASN A 231 -4.17 21.36 16.07
CA ASN A 231 -4.87 20.28 16.76
C ASN A 231 -5.34 20.64 18.18
N ASN A 232 -5.20 21.90 18.63
CA ASN A 232 -5.63 22.39 19.95
C ASN A 232 -5.05 21.64 21.17
N ILE A 233 -3.76 21.30 21.11
CA ILE A 233 -3.09 20.43 22.10
C ILE A 233 -1.69 20.93 22.50
N VAL A 234 -1.42 22.22 22.35
CA VAL A 234 -0.11 22.86 22.67
C VAL A 234 0.44 22.46 24.05
N ALA A 235 -0.44 22.21 25.02
CA ALA A 235 -0.05 21.92 26.38
C ALA A 235 0.68 20.59 26.58
N ILE A 236 0.69 19.68 25.58
CA ILE A 236 1.37 18.38 25.71
C ILE A 236 2.87 18.44 25.39
N LYS A 237 3.35 19.54 24.76
CA LYS A 237 4.68 19.64 24.13
C LYS A 237 5.83 19.19 25.04
N ASN A 238 5.79 19.61 26.30
CA ASN A 238 6.87 19.39 27.26
C ASN A 238 6.57 18.23 28.23
N THR A 239 5.58 17.39 27.94
CA THR A 239 5.27 16.23 28.79
C THR A 239 6.23 15.09 28.48
N ASP A 240 6.73 14.41 29.51
CA ASP A 240 7.63 13.24 29.34
C ASP A 240 7.02 12.17 28.44
N GLU A 241 5.71 12.02 28.51
CA GLU A 241 4.95 11.09 27.68
C GLU A 241 5.01 11.46 26.20
N PHE A 242 4.77 12.73 25.84
CA PHE A 242 4.86 13.17 24.45
C PHE A 242 6.28 12.99 23.90
N LEU A 243 7.28 13.44 24.66
CA LEU A 243 8.69 13.29 24.31
C LEU A 243 9.08 11.82 24.10
N THR A 244 8.63 10.93 24.98
CA THR A 244 8.87 9.49 24.87
C THR A 244 8.22 8.89 23.63
N ASN A 245 7.00 9.32 23.27
CA ASN A 245 6.29 8.79 22.12
C ASN A 245 6.78 9.33 20.76
N LYS A 246 7.53 10.44 20.75
CA LYS A 246 8.23 10.94 19.56
C LYS A 246 9.42 10.08 19.12
N ASP A 247 9.90 9.19 19.99
CA ASP A 247 11.04 8.33 19.67
C ASP A 247 10.76 7.50 18.41
N TYR A 248 11.69 7.53 17.45
CA TYR A 248 11.56 6.86 16.16
C TYR A 248 11.42 5.33 16.30
N ASN A 249 11.92 4.77 17.39
CA ASN A 249 11.88 3.36 17.70
C ASN A 249 10.56 2.93 18.35
N LYS A 250 9.59 3.82 18.53
CA LYS A 250 8.25 3.43 18.97
C LYS A 250 7.53 2.58 17.90
N PRO A 251 6.73 1.57 18.28
CA PRO A 251 6.09 0.64 17.34
C PRO A 251 5.34 1.33 16.20
N THR A 252 4.59 2.41 16.49
CA THR A 252 3.92 3.20 15.44
C THR A 252 4.93 3.85 14.50
N ASN A 253 5.95 4.54 15.02
CA ASN A 253 6.96 5.23 14.19
C ASN A 253 7.81 4.25 13.37
N ARG A 254 8.11 3.05 13.90
CA ARG A 254 8.80 2.00 13.14
C ARG A 254 7.99 1.55 11.95
N ILE A 255 6.70 1.20 12.10
CA ILE A 255 5.89 0.76 10.95
C ILE A 255 5.73 1.88 9.91
N LEU A 256 5.64 3.15 10.34
CA LEU A 256 5.55 4.28 9.42
C LEU A 256 6.85 4.44 8.62
N THR A 257 8.01 4.30 9.27
CA THR A 257 9.30 4.27 8.56
C THR A 257 9.39 3.10 7.59
N SER A 258 9.00 1.91 8.05
CA SER A 258 9.08 0.69 7.27
C SER A 258 8.21 0.71 6.02
N LEU A 259 6.97 1.22 6.10
CA LEU A 259 5.98 1.19 5.03
C LEU A 259 5.86 2.49 4.23
N LEU A 260 6.07 3.64 4.88
CA LEU A 260 5.84 4.98 4.32
C LEU A 260 7.15 5.77 4.08
N SER A 261 8.31 5.11 4.13
CA SER A 261 9.46 5.62 3.39
C SER A 261 9.14 5.63 1.90
N LYS A 262 9.59 6.67 1.17
CA LYS A 262 9.24 6.89 -0.24
C LYS A 262 9.50 5.66 -1.11
N ASP A 263 10.69 5.09 -1.01
CA ASP A 263 11.07 3.86 -1.71
C ASP A 263 10.16 2.65 -1.38
N ARG A 264 9.79 2.47 -0.11
CA ARG A 264 8.91 1.35 0.26
C ARG A 264 7.49 1.59 -0.22
N LEU A 265 6.99 2.81 -0.07
CA LEU A 265 5.64 3.15 -0.50
C LEU A 265 5.50 2.99 -2.01
N ALA A 266 6.49 3.44 -2.79
CA ALA A 266 6.57 3.20 -4.22
C ALA A 266 6.51 1.70 -4.54
N PHE A 267 7.35 0.89 -3.88
CA PHE A 267 7.37 -0.56 -4.06
C PHE A 267 6.02 -1.21 -3.73
N ILE A 268 5.39 -0.84 -2.62
CA ILE A 268 4.12 -1.42 -2.17
C ILE A 268 3.00 -1.06 -3.15
N LEU A 269 2.90 0.22 -3.55
CA LEU A 269 1.87 0.66 -4.49
C LEU A 269 2.06 0.03 -5.86
N GLN A 270 3.30 -0.10 -6.34
CA GLN A 270 3.57 -0.61 -7.68
C GLN A 270 3.52 -2.14 -7.75
N PHE A 271 4.04 -2.84 -6.74
CA PHE A 271 4.26 -4.30 -6.79
C PHE A 271 3.66 -5.07 -5.62
N GLY A 272 3.28 -4.39 -4.55
CA GLY A 272 2.84 -5.01 -3.30
C GLY A 272 1.36 -5.35 -3.23
N LEU A 273 0.55 -4.95 -4.20
CA LEU A 273 -0.91 -5.11 -4.20
C LEU A 273 -1.37 -6.04 -5.33
N ALA A 274 -2.35 -6.89 -5.03
CA ALA A 274 -2.97 -7.79 -6.00
C ALA A 274 -4.49 -7.81 -5.81
N TYR A 275 -5.24 -7.92 -6.91
CA TYR A 275 -6.66 -8.25 -6.86
C TYR A 275 -6.82 -9.75 -7.12
N VAL A 276 -7.65 -10.40 -6.30
CA VAL A 276 -7.99 -11.83 -6.41
C VAL A 276 -9.49 -11.92 -6.70
N GLU A 277 -9.83 -12.61 -7.78
CA GLU A 277 -11.20 -12.88 -8.18
C GLU A 277 -11.47 -14.36 -8.02
N GLU A 278 -12.39 -14.70 -7.12
CA GLU A 278 -12.76 -16.06 -6.79
C GLU A 278 -14.29 -16.21 -6.91
N GLU A 279 -14.75 -17.37 -7.39
CA GLU A 279 -16.17 -17.71 -7.39
C GLU A 279 -16.49 -18.50 -6.12
N ILE A 280 -17.28 -17.90 -5.23
CA ILE A 280 -17.73 -18.53 -3.99
C ILE A 280 -19.25 -18.69 -4.08
N ASP A 281 -19.73 -19.94 -4.03
CA ASP A 281 -21.16 -20.29 -4.13
C ASP A 281 -21.88 -19.65 -5.35
N GLY A 282 -21.19 -19.59 -6.50
CA GLY A 282 -21.72 -19.00 -7.74
C GLY A 282 -21.66 -17.47 -7.79
N VAL A 283 -21.06 -16.82 -6.80
CA VAL A 283 -20.88 -15.36 -6.73
C VAL A 283 -19.42 -15.01 -6.90
N ASN A 284 -19.11 -14.11 -7.85
CA ASN A 284 -17.78 -13.56 -8.00
C ASN A 284 -17.46 -12.62 -6.84
N VAL A 285 -16.45 -12.97 -6.05
CA VAL A 285 -15.91 -12.19 -4.94
C VAL A 285 -14.57 -11.62 -5.33
N ILE A 286 -14.42 -10.31 -5.16
CA ILE A 286 -13.16 -9.60 -5.35
C ILE A 286 -12.50 -9.30 -4.02
N GLN A 287 -11.23 -9.67 -3.89
CA GLN A 287 -10.40 -9.38 -2.73
C GLN A 287 -9.18 -8.58 -3.15
N LYS A 288 -8.74 -7.65 -2.30
CA LYS A 288 -7.51 -6.88 -2.50
C LYS A 288 -6.48 -7.34 -1.48
N HIS A 289 -5.43 -7.98 -1.97
CA HIS A 289 -4.34 -8.52 -1.16
C HIS A 289 -3.14 -7.57 -1.16
N ILE A 290 -2.38 -7.61 -0.06
CA ILE A 290 -1.08 -6.95 0.07
C ILE A 290 0.00 -7.97 0.42
N MET A 291 1.23 -7.74 -0.06
CA MET A 291 2.40 -8.53 0.31
C MET A 291 2.65 -8.48 1.83
N ARG A 292 2.90 -9.64 2.41
CA ARG A 292 3.41 -9.77 3.78
C ARG A 292 4.88 -9.37 3.84
N TYR A 293 5.37 -8.91 4.99
CA TYR A 293 6.76 -8.46 5.15
C TYR A 293 7.81 -9.51 4.67
N PRO A 294 7.67 -10.84 4.91
CA PRO A 294 8.66 -11.80 4.41
C PRO A 294 8.66 -11.90 2.88
N GLN A 295 7.50 -11.69 2.24
CA GLN A 295 7.40 -11.67 0.79
C GLN A 295 8.10 -10.44 0.23
N ILE A 296 7.92 -9.27 0.86
CA ILE A 296 8.60 -8.02 0.46
C ILE A 296 10.12 -8.22 0.53
N PHE A 297 10.64 -8.77 1.64
CA PHE A 297 12.08 -9.01 1.80
C PHE A 297 12.60 -10.08 0.85
N ALA A 298 11.84 -11.15 0.59
CA ALA A 298 12.21 -12.14 -0.41
C ALA A 298 12.39 -11.50 -1.80
N THR A 299 11.48 -10.64 -2.23
CA THR A 299 11.61 -9.90 -3.50
C THR A 299 12.82 -8.96 -3.50
N LYS A 300 13.06 -8.23 -2.40
CA LYS A 300 14.25 -7.37 -2.27
C LYS A 300 15.56 -8.16 -2.30
N ALA A 301 15.61 -9.33 -1.65
CA ALA A 301 16.76 -10.23 -1.67
C ALA A 301 17.03 -10.80 -3.07
N ILE A 302 15.97 -11.13 -3.82
CA ILE A 302 16.07 -11.49 -5.25
C ILE A 302 16.70 -10.34 -6.04
N LYS A 303 16.18 -9.11 -5.90
CA LYS A 303 16.75 -7.92 -6.57
C LYS A 303 18.23 -7.75 -6.24
N ALA A 304 18.59 -7.74 -4.96
CA ALA A 304 19.96 -7.56 -4.50
C ALA A 304 20.92 -8.65 -5.04
N SER A 305 20.43 -9.88 -5.17
CA SER A 305 21.20 -10.99 -5.78
C SER A 305 21.41 -10.78 -7.27
N LEU A 306 20.35 -10.41 -7.99
CA LEU A 306 20.42 -10.15 -9.44
C LEU A 306 21.30 -8.93 -9.77
N ASP A 307 21.29 -7.89 -8.93
CA ASP A 307 22.16 -6.72 -9.08
C ASP A 307 23.65 -7.10 -8.93
N LYS A 308 23.95 -8.12 -8.11
CA LYS A 308 25.28 -8.74 -7.99
C LYS A 308 25.58 -9.78 -9.07
N SER A 309 24.75 -9.87 -10.12
CA SER A 309 24.85 -10.87 -11.19
C SER A 309 24.76 -12.33 -10.72
N ILE A 310 24.20 -12.57 -9.52
CA ILE A 310 23.94 -13.92 -9.00
C ILE A 310 22.64 -14.42 -9.62
N LYS A 311 22.72 -15.53 -10.38
CA LYS A 311 21.62 -16.04 -11.21
C LYS A 311 20.82 -17.19 -10.57
N LYS A 312 21.20 -17.64 -9.38
CA LYS A 312 20.60 -18.77 -8.67
C LYS A 312 20.50 -18.45 -7.18
N GLY A 313 19.45 -18.91 -6.53
CA GLY A 313 19.23 -18.71 -5.11
C GLY A 313 18.04 -19.53 -4.60
N ILE A 314 17.89 -19.59 -3.28
CA ILE A 314 16.80 -20.31 -2.61
C ILE A 314 16.12 -19.33 -1.65
N ILE A 315 14.80 -19.22 -1.74
CA ILE A 315 13.96 -18.56 -0.72
C ILE A 315 13.29 -19.64 0.11
N TRP A 316 13.61 -19.70 1.40
CA TRP A 316 13.07 -20.70 2.30
C TRP A 316 11.94 -20.13 3.15
N HIS A 317 10.70 -20.48 2.80
CA HIS A 317 9.52 -20.13 3.60
C HIS A 317 8.74 -21.37 4.06
N THR A 318 8.17 -21.30 5.26
CA THR A 318 7.28 -22.33 5.81
C THR A 318 6.03 -22.59 4.95
N GLN A 319 5.34 -23.70 5.15
CA GLN A 319 4.07 -24.02 4.48
C GLN A 319 2.99 -23.00 4.88
N GLY A 320 2.09 -22.63 3.96
CA GLY A 320 1.04 -21.64 4.21
C GLY A 320 1.49 -20.16 4.26
N SER A 321 2.78 -19.88 4.11
CA SER A 321 3.34 -18.51 4.11
C SER A 321 2.98 -17.65 2.88
N GLY A 322 2.34 -18.23 1.87
CA GLY A 322 2.02 -17.55 0.61
C GLY A 322 3.15 -17.58 -0.41
N LYS A 323 3.79 -18.75 -0.62
CA LYS A 323 4.85 -18.95 -1.63
C LYS A 323 4.36 -18.70 -3.06
N THR A 324 3.16 -19.19 -3.40
CA THR A 324 2.54 -18.96 -4.72
C THR A 324 2.24 -17.48 -4.96
N ALA A 325 1.73 -16.79 -3.93
CA ALA A 325 1.52 -15.34 -4.00
C ALA A 325 2.85 -14.57 -4.18
N LEU A 326 3.93 -14.97 -3.50
CA LEU A 326 5.25 -14.38 -3.74
C LEU A 326 5.70 -14.55 -5.20
N ALA A 327 5.50 -15.73 -5.78
CA ALA A 327 5.81 -15.95 -7.20
C ALA A 327 4.98 -15.02 -8.10
N TYR A 328 3.69 -14.83 -7.81
CA TYR A 328 2.82 -13.89 -8.53
C TYR A 328 3.38 -12.47 -8.52
N TYR A 329 3.67 -11.93 -7.33
CA TYR A 329 4.19 -10.57 -7.19
C TYR A 329 5.53 -10.39 -7.91
N ASN A 330 6.39 -11.40 -7.84
CA ASN A 330 7.68 -11.39 -8.51
C ASN A 330 7.57 -11.35 -10.03
N VAL A 331 6.49 -11.86 -10.64
CA VAL A 331 6.33 -11.74 -12.10
C VAL A 331 6.24 -10.28 -12.52
N LYS A 332 5.39 -9.47 -11.87
CA LYS A 332 5.27 -8.04 -12.17
C LYS A 332 6.59 -7.31 -11.88
N PHE A 333 7.16 -7.54 -10.69
CA PHE A 333 8.41 -6.90 -10.28
C PHE A 333 9.60 -7.23 -11.20
N LEU A 334 9.80 -8.51 -11.53
CA LEU A 334 10.92 -8.93 -12.38
C LEU A 334 10.70 -8.52 -13.84
N THR A 335 9.45 -8.42 -14.29
CA THR A 335 9.14 -7.85 -15.62
C THR A 335 9.66 -6.42 -15.71
N ASP A 336 9.30 -5.56 -14.75
CA ASP A 336 9.79 -4.18 -14.67
C ASP A 336 11.34 -4.13 -14.57
N TYR A 337 11.92 -4.92 -13.67
CA TYR A 337 13.37 -4.98 -13.46
C TYR A 337 14.16 -5.32 -14.75
N TYR A 338 13.68 -6.30 -15.53
CA TYR A 338 14.35 -6.70 -16.78
C TYR A 338 14.01 -5.76 -17.94
N GLN A 339 12.81 -5.17 -17.99
CA GLN A 339 12.44 -4.17 -18.98
C GLN A 339 13.36 -2.94 -18.92
N LYS A 340 13.71 -2.47 -17.70
CA LYS A 340 14.71 -1.41 -17.48
C LYS A 340 16.11 -1.74 -18.04
N LYS A 341 16.36 -3.01 -18.36
CA LYS A 341 17.60 -3.52 -18.96
C LYS A 341 17.41 -3.92 -20.43
N ASN A 342 16.29 -3.56 -21.05
CA ASN A 342 15.89 -3.96 -22.40
C ASN A 342 15.85 -5.49 -22.60
N ILE A 343 15.50 -6.23 -21.55
CA ILE A 343 15.36 -7.69 -21.57
C ILE A 343 13.89 -8.03 -21.42
N ILE A 344 13.38 -8.89 -22.30
CA ILE A 344 12.03 -9.46 -22.20
C ILE A 344 12.14 -10.79 -21.44
N PRO A 345 11.73 -10.86 -20.17
CA PRO A 345 11.83 -12.09 -19.40
C PRO A 345 10.73 -13.09 -19.79
N LYS A 346 11.04 -14.38 -19.64
CA LYS A 346 10.06 -15.46 -19.61
C LYS A 346 10.11 -16.11 -18.23
N PHE A 347 8.95 -16.28 -17.61
CA PHE A 347 8.84 -16.91 -16.30
C PHE A 347 8.31 -18.33 -16.45
N TYR A 348 9.00 -19.28 -15.83
CA TYR A 348 8.59 -20.66 -15.71
C TYR A 348 8.38 -20.99 -14.24
N PHE A 349 7.17 -21.39 -13.88
CA PHE A 349 6.85 -21.94 -12.57
C PHE A 349 6.79 -23.45 -12.70
N VAL A 350 7.65 -24.16 -11.99
CA VAL A 350 7.84 -25.62 -12.09
C VAL A 350 7.40 -26.26 -10.79
N VAL A 351 6.58 -27.30 -10.88
CA VAL A 351 6.09 -28.09 -9.75
C VAL A 351 6.35 -29.58 -9.96
N ASP A 352 6.32 -30.36 -8.88
CA ASP A 352 6.60 -31.80 -8.91
C ASP A 352 5.38 -32.66 -9.29
N ARG A 353 4.16 -32.14 -9.13
CA ARG A 353 2.92 -32.88 -9.33
C ARG A 353 1.86 -32.09 -10.10
N LEU A 354 1.01 -32.81 -10.83
CA LEU A 354 -0.07 -32.25 -11.66
C LEU A 354 -1.16 -31.52 -10.85
N ASP A 355 -1.47 -31.99 -9.64
CA ASP A 355 -2.42 -31.34 -8.74
C ASP A 355 -1.90 -29.99 -8.24
N LEU A 356 -0.61 -29.91 -7.88
CA LEU A 356 0.03 -28.62 -7.57
C LEU A 356 0.05 -27.70 -8.79
N ALA A 357 0.23 -28.23 -10.00
CA ALA A 357 0.17 -27.44 -11.23
C ALA A 357 -1.24 -26.88 -11.46
N ASN A 358 -2.27 -27.67 -11.19
CA ASN A 358 -3.68 -27.23 -11.22
C ASN A 358 -3.93 -26.12 -10.21
N GLN A 359 -3.51 -26.30 -8.97
CA GLN A 359 -3.68 -25.32 -7.90
C GLN A 359 -2.96 -24.00 -8.23
N ALA A 360 -1.70 -24.08 -8.66
CA ALA A 360 -0.94 -22.91 -9.08
C ALA A 360 -1.63 -22.19 -10.26
N THR A 361 -2.04 -22.93 -11.30
CA THR A 361 -2.75 -22.37 -12.46
C THR A 361 -3.98 -21.57 -12.02
N SER A 362 -4.80 -22.13 -11.12
CA SER A 362 -5.98 -21.47 -10.56
C SER A 362 -5.59 -20.22 -9.76
N GLU A 363 -4.64 -20.32 -8.81
CA GLU A 363 -4.16 -19.20 -7.99
C GLU A 363 -3.61 -18.01 -8.80
N PHE A 364 -2.92 -18.29 -9.89
CA PHE A 364 -2.40 -17.26 -10.79
C PHE A 364 -3.52 -16.67 -11.66
N GLY A 365 -4.43 -17.52 -12.17
CA GLY A 365 -5.60 -17.10 -12.93
C GLY A 365 -6.53 -16.17 -12.15
N MET A 366 -6.81 -16.50 -10.88
CA MET A 366 -7.59 -15.65 -9.96
C MET A 366 -6.98 -14.27 -9.78
N ARG A 367 -5.67 -14.10 -10.01
CA ARG A 367 -4.97 -12.81 -9.92
C ARG A 367 -4.72 -12.14 -11.27
N GLY A 368 -5.39 -12.62 -12.31
CA GLY A 368 -5.33 -12.08 -13.67
C GLY A 368 -4.09 -12.49 -14.47
N LEU A 369 -3.30 -13.46 -14.02
CA LEU A 369 -2.20 -13.99 -14.83
C LEU A 369 -2.73 -15.00 -15.84
N ILE A 370 -2.25 -14.90 -17.08
CA ILE A 370 -2.52 -15.88 -18.12
C ILE A 370 -1.49 -17.00 -18.00
N VAL A 371 -1.97 -18.22 -17.77
CA VAL A 371 -1.13 -19.41 -17.53
C VAL A 371 -1.18 -20.35 -18.74
N LYS A 372 -0.09 -20.47 -19.49
CA LYS A 372 0.03 -21.51 -20.53
C LYS A 372 0.68 -22.77 -19.98
N ARG A 373 0.03 -23.93 -20.00
CA ARG A 373 0.67 -25.20 -19.60
C ARG A 373 1.62 -25.75 -20.65
N VAL A 374 2.69 -26.36 -20.18
CA VAL A 374 3.70 -27.06 -20.98
C VAL A 374 3.82 -28.48 -20.43
N ASN A 375 3.21 -29.45 -21.11
CA ASN A 375 3.04 -30.81 -20.57
C ASN A 375 4.13 -31.77 -21.05
N SER A 376 5.06 -31.32 -21.89
CA SER A 376 6.13 -32.15 -22.41
C SER A 376 7.45 -31.39 -22.56
N ARG A 377 8.56 -32.13 -22.49
CA ARG A 377 9.89 -31.60 -22.78
C ARG A 377 9.97 -30.98 -24.18
N SER A 378 9.28 -31.57 -25.15
CA SER A 378 9.24 -31.07 -26.54
C SER A 378 8.53 -29.72 -26.64
N GLU A 379 7.38 -29.56 -25.98
CA GLU A 379 6.69 -28.28 -25.89
C GLU A 379 7.55 -27.23 -25.21
N PHE A 380 8.24 -27.59 -24.12
CA PHE A 380 9.13 -26.69 -23.40
C PHE A 380 10.29 -26.18 -24.25
N LEU A 381 10.97 -27.08 -24.96
CA LEU A 381 12.07 -26.73 -25.86
C LEU A 381 11.60 -25.84 -27.02
N THR A 382 10.39 -26.07 -27.51
CA THR A 382 9.77 -25.22 -28.54
C THR A 382 9.49 -23.83 -27.98
N ASP A 383 8.91 -23.77 -26.78
CA ASP A 383 8.48 -22.53 -26.15
C ASP A 383 9.64 -21.60 -25.76
N ILE A 384 10.74 -22.16 -25.25
CA ILE A 384 11.97 -21.40 -24.97
C ILE A 384 12.47 -20.70 -26.24
N LYS A 385 12.48 -21.41 -27.38
CA LYS A 385 13.00 -20.92 -28.66
C LYS A 385 12.11 -19.90 -29.35
N THR A 386 10.81 -19.85 -29.02
CA THR A 386 9.89 -18.87 -29.60
C THR A 386 10.29 -17.46 -29.14
N ILE A 387 10.87 -16.66 -30.03
CA ILE A 387 11.08 -15.22 -29.78
C ILE A 387 9.72 -14.56 -29.90
N SER A 388 9.13 -14.12 -28.78
CA SER A 388 7.84 -13.44 -28.75
C SER A 388 8.00 -12.03 -29.35
N ALA A 389 7.98 -11.90 -30.69
CA ALA A 389 8.22 -10.63 -31.36
C ALA A 389 7.01 -9.67 -31.38
N LEU A 390 5.79 -10.11 -31.04
CA LEU A 390 4.56 -9.32 -31.24
C LEU A 390 3.44 -9.71 -30.25
N GLN A 391 3.70 -9.68 -28.94
CA GLN A 391 2.64 -9.88 -27.95
C GLN A 391 2.74 -8.83 -26.84
N THR A 392 1.68 -8.05 -26.68
CA THR A 392 1.49 -6.98 -25.69
C THR A 392 1.88 -7.46 -24.29
N VAL A 393 2.38 -6.54 -23.45
CA VAL A 393 2.96 -6.74 -22.11
C VAL A 393 2.14 -7.65 -21.17
N GLN A 394 0.85 -7.89 -21.46
CA GLN A 394 -0.03 -8.82 -20.75
C GLN A 394 0.18 -10.32 -21.05
N ALA A 395 1.00 -10.73 -22.03
CA ALA A 395 0.97 -12.08 -22.59
C ALA A 395 2.14 -13.05 -22.24
N ASN A 396 3.13 -12.65 -21.45
CA ASN A 396 4.36 -13.44 -21.27
C ASN A 396 4.40 -14.31 -20.02
N GLN A 397 3.49 -15.28 -19.84
CA GLN A 397 3.54 -16.16 -18.66
C GLN A 397 3.12 -17.60 -18.98
N LYS A 398 4.04 -18.55 -18.76
CA LYS A 398 3.92 -19.93 -19.24
C LYS A 398 4.46 -20.90 -18.18
N PHE A 399 3.65 -21.88 -17.83
CA PHE A 399 3.81 -22.87 -16.77
C PHE A 399 4.39 -24.16 -17.31
N LEU A 400 5.22 -24.79 -16.49
CA LEU A 400 5.68 -26.17 -16.63
C LEU A 400 5.03 -27.03 -15.54
#